data_AF-A0A383WP24-F1
#
_entry.id   AF-A0A383WP24-F1
#
_cell.length_a   1.000
_cell.length_b   1.000
_cell.length_c   1.000
_cell.angle_alpha   90.00
_cell.angle_beta   90.00
_cell.angle_gamma   90.00
#
_symmetry.space_group_name_H-M   'P 1'
#
loop_
_entity.id
_entity.type
_entity.pdbx_description
1 polymer ?
#
loop_
_entity_poly.entity_id
_entity_poly.type
_entity_poly.pdbx_seq_one_letter_code
_entity_poly.pdbx_strand_id
1 'polypeptide(L)'
;MALHASRCSSSCQLRQQQLQSHFSVRCPPQHSRRSIACPAYTLKPSAGQEICVNQVKYLVGSGPAADLKLQGANVAAEHAELQQKGKQVFLKALQGESVFDRTYTWIDDAEARANVSYVLASGSTLAFGEQQQSFMVEFEEPSGTNPLVEMMMKGMAAGADVQVQKELSE
;
A
#
# COMPACT_ATOMS: atom_id res chain seq x y z
N MET A 1 -16.23 -55.05 36.55
CA MET A 1 -16.29 -56.35 35.84
C MET A 1 -16.25 -56.08 34.35
N ALA A 2 -15.27 -56.69 33.64
CA ALA A 2 -15.09 -56.87 32.19
C ALA A 2 -15.07 -55.60 31.28
N LEU A 3 -13.93 -55.13 30.74
CA LEU A 3 -13.08 -55.71 29.67
C LEU A 3 -13.85 -56.15 28.42
N HIS A 4 -13.66 -55.48 27.27
CA HIS A 4 -12.89 -56.06 26.15
C HIS A 4 -12.81 -55.13 24.93
N ALA A 5 -11.59 -55.05 24.41
CA ALA A 5 -11.19 -54.38 23.19
C ALA A 5 -11.44 -55.25 21.93
N SER A 6 -11.16 -54.63 20.78
CA SER A 6 -10.66 -55.24 19.53
C SER A 6 -11.66 -55.37 18.38
N ARG A 7 -11.35 -54.73 17.25
CA ARG A 7 -10.64 -55.39 16.13
C ARG A 7 -10.46 -54.39 14.98
N CYS A 8 -9.23 -53.90 14.84
CA CYS A 8 -8.75 -53.28 13.62
C CYS A 8 -7.81 -54.29 12.98
N SER A 9 -8.18 -54.84 11.83
CA SER A 9 -7.33 -55.75 11.07
C SER A 9 -7.61 -55.62 9.57
N SER A 10 -6.54 -55.20 8.90
CA SER A 10 -5.98 -55.85 7.72
C SER A 10 -6.43 -55.40 6.33
N SER A 11 -5.40 -54.93 5.62
CA SER A 11 -4.99 -55.44 4.30
C SER A 11 -5.87 -55.15 3.10
N CYS A 12 -5.59 -54.03 2.42
CA CYS A 12 -5.65 -53.97 0.95
C CYS A 12 -4.29 -53.49 0.44
N GLN A 13 -3.40 -54.45 0.26
CA GLN A 13 -2.12 -54.31 -0.42
C GLN A 13 -2.27 -54.83 -1.85
N LEU A 14 -1.50 -54.25 -2.76
CA LEU A 14 -1.28 -54.64 -4.17
C LEU A 14 -2.40 -54.31 -5.18
N ARG A 15 -2.12 -53.32 -6.05
CA ARG A 15 -1.60 -53.59 -7.41
C ARG A 15 -1.44 -52.30 -8.22
N GLN A 16 -0.33 -52.27 -8.96
CA GLN A 16 -0.18 -51.67 -10.30
C GLN A 16 -0.24 -50.13 -10.36
N GLN A 17 0.56 -49.41 -11.13
CA GLN A 17 1.58 -49.76 -12.11
C GLN A 17 2.36 -48.47 -12.42
N GLN A 18 3.60 -48.69 -12.85
CA GLN A 18 4.47 -47.75 -13.55
C GLN A 18 3.74 -46.68 -14.37
N LEU A 19 4.15 -45.42 -14.18
CA LEU A 19 4.39 -44.47 -15.27
C LEU A 19 5.46 -43.49 -14.81
N GLN A 20 6.71 -43.85 -15.12
CA GLN A 20 7.80 -42.88 -15.24
C GLN A 20 7.42 -41.93 -16.37
N SER A 21 7.09 -40.69 -16.03
CA SER A 21 7.03 -39.60 -17.00
C SER A 21 7.89 -38.45 -16.48
N HIS A 22 8.79 -38.03 -17.35
CA HIS A 22 9.76 -36.98 -17.14
C HIS A 22 9.07 -35.65 -16.79
N PHE A 23 8.92 -35.35 -15.50
CA PHE A 23 8.67 -33.98 -15.06
C PHE A 23 10.00 -33.23 -15.04
N SER A 24 10.38 -32.77 -16.22
CA SER A 24 11.30 -31.64 -16.38
C SER A 24 10.67 -30.46 -15.65
N VAL A 25 11.13 -30.17 -14.43
CA VAL A 25 10.80 -28.96 -13.69
C VAL A 25 11.42 -27.79 -14.45
N ARG A 26 10.72 -27.33 -15.49
CA ARG A 26 10.96 -26.03 -16.08
C ARG A 26 10.52 -25.02 -15.04
N CYS A 27 11.50 -24.40 -14.38
CA CYS A 27 11.29 -23.15 -13.67
C CYS A 27 10.47 -22.22 -14.58
N PRO A 28 9.29 -21.73 -14.15
CA PRO A 28 8.61 -20.69 -14.91
C PRO A 28 9.53 -19.47 -14.94
N PRO A 29 9.86 -18.94 -16.13
CA PRO A 29 10.61 -17.70 -16.23
C PRO A 29 9.73 -16.56 -15.74
N GLN A 30 10.29 -15.81 -14.79
CA GLN A 30 10.04 -14.39 -14.54
C GLN A 30 8.58 -13.96 -14.63
N HIS A 31 7.95 -13.80 -13.45
CA HIS A 31 6.91 -12.80 -13.30
C HIS A 31 7.50 -11.46 -13.74
N SER A 32 7.21 -11.14 -14.99
CA SER A 32 7.23 -9.82 -15.57
C SER A 32 6.69 -8.86 -14.52
N ARG A 33 7.62 -8.12 -13.89
CA ARG A 33 7.31 -6.87 -13.20
C ARG A 33 6.73 -5.96 -14.28
N ARG A 34 5.44 -6.11 -14.55
CA ARG A 34 4.67 -5.05 -15.18
C ARG A 34 4.88 -3.85 -14.26
N SER A 35 5.61 -2.85 -14.73
CA SER A 35 5.56 -1.52 -14.13
C SER A 35 4.09 -1.11 -14.25
N ILE A 36 3.33 -1.33 -13.19
CA ILE A 36 1.99 -0.80 -13.06
C ILE A 36 2.21 0.71 -13.10
N ALA A 37 1.63 1.35 -14.12
CA ALA A 37 1.68 2.78 -14.33
C ALA A 37 1.40 3.52 -13.01
N CYS A 38 2.19 4.59 -12.79
CA CYS A 38 2.31 5.38 -11.58
C CYS A 38 1.08 5.39 -10.66
N PRO A 39 1.22 4.97 -9.39
CA PRO A 39 0.16 5.15 -8.41
C PRO A 39 -0.16 6.62 -8.18
N ALA A 40 -1.41 6.90 -7.83
CA ALA A 40 -1.78 8.24 -7.39
C ALA A 40 -1.09 8.60 -6.07
N TYR A 41 -0.99 7.60 -5.17
CA TYR A 41 -0.27 7.65 -3.91
C TYR A 41 -0.11 6.21 -3.37
N THR A 42 0.83 6.04 -2.45
CA THR A 42 1.14 4.78 -1.77
C THR A 42 0.87 4.94 -0.28
N LEU A 43 0.25 3.92 0.32
CA LEU A 43 0.09 3.81 1.77
C LEU A 43 1.11 2.78 2.29
N LYS A 44 2.03 3.23 3.13
CA LYS A 44 3.05 2.38 3.76
C LYS A 44 2.64 2.04 5.19
N PRO A 45 2.16 0.82 5.47
CA PRO A 45 1.85 0.43 6.84
C PRO A 45 3.14 0.37 7.69
N SER A 46 3.02 0.60 9.01
CA SER A 46 4.13 0.41 9.95
C SER A 46 4.67 -1.03 9.96
N ALA A 47 3.79 -2.00 9.69
CA ALA A 47 4.13 -3.40 9.50
C ALA A 47 3.35 -3.97 8.31
N GLY A 48 4.05 -4.48 7.30
CA GLY A 48 3.44 -5.18 6.17
C GLY A 48 3.96 -4.72 4.81
N GLN A 49 3.15 -4.96 3.79
CA GLN A 49 3.44 -4.61 2.40
C GLN A 49 2.84 -3.24 2.06
N GLU A 50 3.58 -2.47 1.26
CA GLU A 50 3.11 -1.20 0.72
C GLU A 50 1.89 -1.39 -0.19
N ILE A 51 0.93 -0.47 -0.09
CA ILE A 51 -0.34 -0.52 -0.80
C ILE A 51 -0.37 0.63 -1.80
N CYS A 52 -0.28 0.31 -3.08
CA CYS A 52 -0.42 1.29 -4.15
C CYS A 52 -1.91 1.59 -4.39
N VAL A 53 -2.31 2.86 -4.26
CA VAL A 53 -3.69 3.28 -4.48
C VAL A 53 -3.82 3.97 -5.83
N ASN A 54 -4.62 3.37 -6.71
CA ASN A 54 -4.82 3.83 -8.09
C ASN A 54 -6.25 4.31 -8.37
N GLN A 55 -7.10 4.38 -7.35
CA GLN A 55 -8.51 4.75 -7.48
C GLN A 55 -8.82 6.11 -6.84
N VAL A 56 -9.79 6.81 -7.44
CA VAL A 56 -10.20 8.17 -7.05
C VAL A 56 -10.83 8.18 -5.66
N LYS A 57 -11.57 7.14 -5.31
CA LYS A 57 -12.16 6.95 -3.98
C LYS A 57 -11.68 5.60 -3.46
N TYR A 58 -11.20 5.59 -2.22
CA TYR A 58 -10.62 4.44 -1.57
C TYR A 58 -11.15 4.35 -0.13
N LEU A 59 -11.92 3.31 0.15
CA LEU A 59 -12.64 3.12 1.41
C LEU A 59 -11.85 2.22 2.36
N VAL A 60 -11.69 2.68 3.60
CA VAL A 60 -11.03 1.97 4.69
C VAL A 60 -12.07 1.56 5.72
N GLY A 61 -12.04 0.31 6.17
CA GLY A 61 -12.95 -0.18 7.21
C GLY A 61 -12.90 -1.70 7.39
N SER A 62 -13.78 -2.23 8.24
CA SER A 62 -13.90 -3.67 8.49
C SER A 62 -14.94 -4.36 7.60
N GLY A 63 -15.72 -3.58 6.84
CA GLY A 63 -16.84 -4.05 6.05
C GLY A 63 -16.44 -4.75 4.75
N PRO A 64 -17.38 -5.48 4.12
CA PRO A 64 -17.13 -6.14 2.84
C PRO A 64 -16.91 -5.15 1.68
N ALA A 65 -17.47 -3.93 1.80
CA ALA A 65 -17.36 -2.85 0.83
C ALA A 65 -16.06 -2.05 0.94
N ALA A 66 -15.27 -2.25 1.99
CA ALA A 66 -13.98 -1.56 2.16
C ALA A 66 -12.94 -2.11 1.17
N ASP A 67 -12.19 -1.19 0.55
CA ASP A 67 -11.05 -1.50 -0.31
C ASP A 67 -9.87 -1.97 0.52
N LEU A 68 -9.60 -1.24 1.62
CA LEU A 68 -8.65 -1.66 2.66
C LEU A 68 -9.42 -2.21 3.85
N LYS A 69 -9.38 -3.54 3.96
CA LYS A 69 -10.03 -4.28 5.05
C LYS A 69 -9.11 -4.33 6.25
N LEU A 70 -9.47 -3.58 7.28
CA LEU A 70 -8.77 -3.57 8.56
C LEU A 70 -9.56 -4.36 9.59
N GLN A 71 -8.84 -5.06 10.46
CA GLN A 71 -9.38 -5.73 11.64
C GLN A 71 -8.78 -5.04 12.86
N GLY A 72 -9.60 -4.74 13.85
CA GLY A 72 -9.17 -4.05 15.06
C GLY A 72 -10.37 -3.59 15.88
N ALA A 73 -10.12 -3.27 17.16
CA ALA A 73 -11.15 -2.62 17.95
C ALA A 73 -11.45 -1.24 17.38
N ASN A 74 -12.71 -0.80 17.48
CA ASN A 74 -13.17 0.52 17.03
C ASN A 74 -13.07 0.80 15.52
N VAL A 75 -12.72 -0.18 14.69
CA VAL A 75 -12.77 -0.04 13.22
C VAL A 75 -14.19 -0.31 12.72
N ALA A 76 -14.90 0.75 12.34
CA ALA A 76 -16.24 0.66 11.74
C ALA A 76 -16.22 -0.05 10.37
N ALA A 77 -17.38 -0.55 9.93
CA ALA A 77 -17.52 -1.22 8.64
C ALA A 77 -17.09 -0.32 7.46
N GLU A 78 -17.51 0.96 7.53
CA GLU A 78 -17.04 2.05 6.68
C GLU A 78 -16.44 3.10 7.62
N HIS A 79 -15.12 3.09 7.78
CA HIS A 79 -14.46 3.85 8.84
C HIS A 79 -13.94 5.20 8.33
N ALA A 80 -13.22 5.19 7.22
CA ALA A 80 -12.70 6.41 6.60
C ALA A 80 -12.69 6.28 5.07
N GLU A 81 -12.78 7.42 4.40
CA GLU A 81 -12.69 7.53 2.95
C GLU A 81 -11.51 8.40 2.56
N LEU A 82 -10.65 7.87 1.69
CA LEU A 82 -9.62 8.62 0.99
C LEU A 82 -10.16 8.99 -0.39
N GLN A 83 -10.20 10.28 -0.71
CA GLN A 83 -10.68 10.78 -1.99
C GLN A 83 -9.62 11.63 -2.67
N GLN A 84 -9.22 11.25 -3.87
CA GLN A 84 -8.35 12.04 -4.72
C GLN A 84 -9.17 13.07 -5.50
N LYS A 85 -8.76 14.33 -5.45
CA LYS A 85 -9.28 15.41 -6.30
C LYS A 85 -8.10 16.10 -6.98
N GLY A 86 -7.90 15.78 -8.26
CA GLY A 86 -6.70 16.22 -8.99
C GLY A 86 -5.43 15.61 -8.39
N LYS A 87 -4.49 16.46 -7.97
CA LYS A 87 -3.22 16.03 -7.36
C LYS A 87 -3.28 15.95 -5.82
N GLN A 88 -4.40 16.31 -5.21
CA GLN A 88 -4.57 16.30 -3.76
C GLN A 88 -5.37 15.08 -3.34
N VAL A 89 -5.03 14.51 -2.20
CA VAL A 89 -5.80 13.45 -1.55
C VAL A 89 -6.39 14.01 -0.27
N PHE A 90 -7.66 13.70 -0.05
CA PHE A 90 -8.43 14.11 1.09
C PHE A 90 -8.79 12.89 1.92
N LEU A 91 -8.66 12.97 3.24
CA LEU A 91 -9.20 11.99 4.17
C LEU A 91 -10.49 12.52 4.78
N LYS A 92 -11.52 11.68 4.84
CA LYS A 92 -12.75 11.96 5.57
C LYS A 92 -13.04 10.80 6.52
N ALA A 93 -13.10 11.08 7.82
CA ALA A 93 -13.58 10.11 8.80
C ALA A 93 -15.10 9.96 8.67
N LEU A 94 -15.58 8.73 8.45
CA LEU A 94 -17.01 8.43 8.28
C LEU A 94 -17.67 7.98 9.59
N GLN A 95 -16.87 7.60 10.58
CA GLN A 95 -17.37 7.24 11.91
C GLN A 95 -17.73 8.50 12.71
N GLY A 96 -18.88 8.46 13.39
CA GLY A 96 -19.43 9.56 14.19
C GLY A 96 -20.50 10.36 13.45
N GLU A 97 -21.54 10.76 14.16
CA GLU A 97 -22.63 11.59 13.62
C GLU A 97 -22.38 13.07 13.90
N SER A 98 -21.87 13.37 15.09
CA SER A 98 -21.52 14.71 15.55
C SER A 98 -20.04 14.99 15.35
N VAL A 99 -19.70 16.27 15.13
CA VAL A 99 -18.32 16.75 14.98
C VAL A 99 -17.45 16.47 16.22
N PHE A 100 -18.08 16.28 17.39
CA PHE A 100 -17.41 16.01 18.65
C PHE A 100 -17.32 14.53 19.01
N ASP A 101 -17.90 13.65 18.19
CA ASP A 101 -17.81 12.21 18.40
C ASP A 101 -16.38 11.73 18.16
N ARG A 102 -16.01 10.65 18.86
CA ARG A 102 -14.75 9.96 18.61
C ARG A 102 -14.84 9.23 17.28
N THR A 103 -13.89 9.52 16.41
CA THR A 103 -13.80 8.91 15.08
C THR A 103 -12.85 7.75 15.05
N TYR A 104 -11.91 7.69 16.03
CA TYR A 104 -10.81 6.74 16.02
C TYR A 104 -10.02 6.76 14.70
N THR A 105 -9.97 7.92 14.05
CA THR A 105 -9.14 8.19 12.88
C THR A 105 -8.17 9.30 13.25
N TRP A 106 -6.86 9.05 13.12
CA TRP A 106 -5.82 10.04 13.43
C TRP A 106 -5.05 10.44 12.18
N ILE A 107 -4.68 11.72 12.12
CA ILE A 107 -3.80 12.32 11.11
C ILE A 107 -2.69 13.02 11.89
N ASP A 108 -1.45 12.57 11.71
CA ASP A 108 -0.27 13.13 12.38
C ASP A 108 -0.49 13.23 13.91
N ASP A 109 -0.94 12.13 14.52
CA ASP A 109 -1.30 11.98 15.94
C ASP A 109 -2.50 12.79 16.44
N ALA A 110 -3.11 13.63 15.61
CA ALA A 110 -4.32 14.38 15.92
C ALA A 110 -5.59 13.66 15.45
N GLU A 111 -6.60 13.53 16.30
CA GLU A 111 -7.87 12.89 15.92
C GLU A 111 -8.66 13.75 14.93
N ALA A 112 -9.03 13.15 13.81
CA ALA A 112 -9.84 13.78 12.77
C ALA A 112 -11.29 13.93 13.24
N ARG A 113 -11.94 15.03 12.84
CA ARG A 113 -13.35 15.28 13.13
C ARG A 113 -14.24 14.48 12.19
N ALA A 114 -15.36 13.98 12.72
CA ALA A 114 -16.33 13.22 11.93
C ALA A 114 -16.83 14.07 10.75
N ASN A 115 -16.90 13.46 9.58
CA ASN A 115 -17.41 14.04 8.34
C ASN A 115 -16.66 15.29 7.81
N VAL A 116 -15.49 15.63 8.36
CA VAL A 116 -14.64 16.72 7.86
C VAL A 116 -13.58 16.15 6.91
N SER A 117 -13.34 16.85 5.80
CA SER A 117 -12.30 16.46 4.82
C SER A 117 -10.98 17.18 5.10
N TYR A 118 -9.91 16.41 5.29
CA TYR A 118 -8.56 16.90 5.55
C TYR A 118 -7.67 16.63 4.35
N VAL A 119 -6.86 17.62 3.94
CA VAL A 119 -5.86 17.43 2.89
C VAL A 119 -4.68 16.66 3.46
N LEU A 120 -4.23 15.63 2.76
CA LEU A 120 -3.06 14.84 3.12
C LEU A 120 -1.82 15.32 2.36
N ALA A 121 -0.69 15.35 3.05
CA ALA A 121 0.61 15.64 2.48
C ALA A 121 1.46 14.37 2.40
N SER A 122 2.52 14.40 1.58
CA SER A 122 3.51 13.32 1.58
C SER A 122 4.20 13.26 2.94
N GLY A 123 4.33 12.07 3.51
CA GLY A 123 4.84 11.83 4.85
C GLY A 123 3.78 11.89 5.96
N SER A 124 2.53 12.29 5.67
CA SER A 124 1.46 12.28 6.68
C SER A 124 1.23 10.87 7.20
N THR A 125 1.03 10.75 8.50
CA THR A 125 0.75 9.48 9.18
C THR A 125 -0.74 9.37 9.48
N LEU A 126 -1.36 8.29 9.03
CA LEU A 126 -2.77 7.98 9.24
C LEU A 126 -2.90 6.79 10.19
N ALA A 127 -3.82 6.82 11.13
CA ALA A 127 -4.16 5.63 11.91
C ALA A 127 -5.67 5.44 12.00
N PHE A 128 -6.12 4.19 12.05
CA PHE A 128 -7.53 3.81 12.00
C PHE A 128 -7.85 2.79 13.10
N GLY A 129 -8.88 3.06 13.91
CA GLY A 129 -9.28 2.26 15.07
C GLY A 129 -8.33 2.38 16.26
N GLU A 130 -7.06 2.04 16.06
CA GLU A 130 -5.99 2.11 17.04
C GLU A 130 -4.77 2.84 16.48
N GLN A 131 -4.11 3.68 17.29
CA GLN A 131 -2.95 4.48 16.85
C GLN A 131 -1.75 3.63 16.40
N GLN A 132 -1.65 2.39 16.87
CA GLN A 132 -0.58 1.45 16.50
C GLN A 132 -0.70 0.96 15.05
N GLN A 133 -1.93 0.98 14.51
CA GLN A 133 -2.21 0.61 13.12
C GLN A 133 -2.07 1.83 12.21
N SER A 134 -0.82 2.30 12.06
CA SER A 134 -0.49 3.51 11.31
C SER A 134 -0.01 3.22 9.88
N PHE A 135 -0.31 4.16 8.97
CA PHE A 135 0.05 4.15 7.57
C PHE A 135 0.66 5.50 7.20
N MET A 136 1.83 5.50 6.59
CA MET A 136 2.44 6.70 6.03
C MET A 136 1.97 6.88 4.59
N VAL A 137 1.52 8.09 4.26
CA VAL A 137 1.13 8.46 2.90
C VAL A 137 2.38 8.90 2.16
N GLU A 138 2.65 8.30 1.01
CA GLU A 138 3.72 8.72 0.12
C GLU A 138 3.13 9.02 -1.25
N PHE A 139 3.40 10.22 -1.75
CA PHE A 139 3.09 10.56 -3.13
C PHE A 139 4.31 10.29 -3.98
N GLU A 140 4.11 9.69 -5.15
CA GLU A 140 5.18 9.62 -6.14
C GLU A 140 5.47 11.05 -6.61
N GLU A 141 6.62 11.59 -6.21
CA GLU A 141 7.11 12.83 -6.80
C GLU A 141 7.25 12.59 -8.30
N PRO A 142 6.74 13.48 -9.17
CA PRO A 142 6.97 13.33 -10.59
C PRO A 142 8.48 13.29 -10.79
N SER A 143 8.98 12.14 -11.24
CA SER A 143 10.37 11.92 -11.62
C SER A 143 10.65 12.72 -12.90
N GLY A 144 10.66 14.03 -12.75
CA GLY A 144 11.04 15.00 -13.75
C GLY A 144 12.04 15.93 -13.10
N THR A 145 13.19 16.12 -13.75
CA THR A 145 14.09 17.22 -13.44
C THR A 145 13.25 18.48 -13.34
N ASN A 146 13.22 19.09 -12.16
CA ASN A 146 12.51 20.34 -11.97
C ASN A 146 13.02 21.30 -13.05
N PRO A 147 12.18 21.78 -13.99
CA PRO A 147 12.66 22.51 -15.17
C PRO A 147 13.48 23.75 -14.77
N LEU A 148 13.25 24.26 -13.56
CA LEU A 148 14.02 25.34 -12.95
C LEU A 148 15.44 24.90 -12.56
N VAL A 149 15.61 23.69 -12.02
CA VAL A 149 16.91 23.06 -11.75
C VAL A 149 17.64 22.76 -13.05
N GLU A 150 16.94 22.28 -14.06
CA GLU A 150 17.53 22.01 -15.38
C GLU A 150 17.99 23.30 -16.07
N MET A 151 17.21 24.39 -15.97
CA MET A 151 17.60 25.72 -16.44
C MET A 151 18.76 26.31 -15.62
N MET A 152 18.81 26.10 -14.30
CA MET A 152 19.95 26.53 -13.48
C MET A 152 21.23 25.79 -13.85
N MET A 153 21.19 24.46 -14.00
CA MET A 153 22.35 23.68 -14.42
C MET A 153 22.81 24.07 -15.84
N LYS A 154 21.88 24.23 -16.79
CA LYS A 154 22.20 24.73 -18.13
C LYS A 154 22.77 26.15 -18.12
N GLY A 155 22.25 27.03 -17.25
CA GLY A 155 22.75 28.40 -17.08
C GLY A 155 24.16 28.45 -16.50
N MET A 156 24.48 27.59 -15.53
CA MET A 156 25.83 27.47 -14.97
C MET A 156 26.82 26.89 -15.99
N ALA A 157 26.41 25.91 -16.79
CA ALA A 157 27.23 25.37 -17.88
C ALA A 157 27.47 26.40 -19.01
N ALA A 158 26.47 27.23 -19.29
CA ALA A 158 26.58 28.29 -20.30
C ALA A 158 27.40 29.50 -19.82
N GLY A 159 27.51 29.72 -18.50
CA GLY A 159 28.30 30.80 -17.89
C GLY A 159 29.71 30.42 -17.47
N ALA A 160 30.12 29.15 -17.67
CA ALA A 160 31.49 28.70 -17.36
C ALA A 160 32.49 29.31 -18.35
N ASP A 161 33.59 29.85 -17.81
CA ASP A 161 34.68 30.47 -18.56
C ASP A 161 35.23 29.54 -19.66
N VAL A 162 35.61 30.11 -20.80
CA VAL A 162 36.01 29.38 -22.03
C VAL A 162 37.21 28.46 -21.78
N GLN A 163 38.02 28.76 -20.75
CA GLN A 163 39.13 27.90 -20.30
C GLN A 163 38.65 26.57 -19.68
N VAL A 164 37.53 26.55 -18.96
CA VAL A 164 37.00 25.33 -18.30
C VAL A 164 36.25 24.45 -19.29
N GLN A 165 35.60 25.04 -20.31
CA GLN A 165 34.96 24.27 -21.39
C GLN A 165 35.97 23.47 -22.22
N LYS A 166 37.19 23.98 -22.38
CA LYS A 166 38.26 23.31 -23.14
C LYS A 166 38.85 22.10 -22.41
N GLU A 167 38.90 22.11 -21.07
CA GLU A 167 39.41 20.98 -20.27
C GLU A 167 38.36 19.86 -20.08
N LEU A 168 37.07 20.15 -20.28
CA LEU A 168 35.97 19.17 -20.11
C LEU A 168 35.57 18.45 -21.42
N SER A 169 36.16 18.82 -22.56
CA SER A 169 35.83 18.24 -23.88
C SER A 169 36.95 17.39 -24.49
N GLU A 170 37.97 17.05 -23.70
CA GLU A 170 38.93 15.96 -23.99
C GLU A 170 38.56 14.66 -23.28
#